data_AF-A0A357BLE5-F1
#
_entry.id   AF-A0A357BLE5-F1
#
_cell.length_a   1.000
_cell.length_b   1.000
_cell.length_c   1.000
_cell.angle_alpha   90.00
_cell.angle_beta   90.00
_cell.angle_gamma   90.00
#
_symmetry.space_group_name_H-M   'P 1'
#
loop_
_entity.id
_entity.type
_entity.pdbx_description
1 polymer ?
#
loop_
_entity_poly.entity_id
_entity_poly.type
_entity_poly.pdbx_seq_one_letter_code
_entity_poly.pdbx_strand_id
1 'polypeptide(L)'
;MQLEAIRIINDNIGGNNVSVEQAVKGIFNKVLDIRPDEIKPDAKLDQAFGVDSTEMVEISVGLKKELGVSIADNELKKTHSFNDIVQILKAKGVK
;
A
#
# COMPACT_ATOMS: atom_id res chain seq x y z
N MET A 1 16.00 -44.87 -11.08
CA MET A 1 14.70 -45.01 -10.40
C MET A 1 14.92 -44.56 -8.97
N GLN A 2 14.39 -43.46 -8.44
CA GLN A 2 13.27 -42.63 -8.85
C GLN A 2 13.68 -41.14 -8.88
N LEU A 3 13.12 -40.42 -9.86
CA LEU A 3 12.91 -38.97 -9.87
C LEU A 3 11.80 -38.60 -8.87
N GLU A 4 11.61 -37.29 -8.63
CA GLU A 4 10.46 -36.55 -8.04
C GLU A 4 11.02 -35.55 -6.98
N ALA A 5 11.42 -34.32 -7.30
CA ALA A 5 10.67 -33.12 -7.70
C ALA A 5 10.22 -32.21 -6.52
N ILE A 6 10.83 -31.00 -6.46
CA ILE A 6 10.23 -29.67 -6.13
C ILE A 6 9.87 -29.45 -4.64
N ARG A 7 10.34 -28.39 -3.95
CA ARG A 7 9.92 -26.99 -4.16
C ARG A 7 10.83 -26.00 -3.44
N ILE A 8 11.32 -25.02 -4.20
CA ILE A 8 11.92 -23.77 -3.75
C ILE A 8 10.92 -23.03 -2.85
N ILE A 9 11.32 -22.66 -1.64
CA ILE A 9 10.93 -21.39 -1.02
C ILE A 9 12.18 -20.80 -0.37
N ASN A 10 12.88 -20.01 -1.15
CA ASN A 10 13.82 -19.00 -0.68
C ASN A 10 13.01 -17.74 -0.35
N ASP A 11 12.35 -17.70 0.81
CA ASP A 11 11.76 -16.46 1.30
C ASP A 11 12.81 -15.69 2.12
N ASN A 12 13.59 -14.90 1.39
CA ASN A 12 14.11 -13.59 1.74
C ASN A 12 14.69 -13.38 3.15
N ILE A 13 15.97 -13.70 3.33
CA ILE A 13 16.84 -12.97 4.27
C ILE A 13 17.45 -11.79 3.51
N GLY A 14 16.85 -10.60 3.64
CA GLY A 14 17.35 -9.36 3.03
C GLY A 14 16.62 -8.15 3.62
N GLY A 15 17.37 -7.16 4.14
CA GLY A 15 16.84 -6.05 4.94
C GLY A 15 15.61 -5.36 4.32
N ASN A 16 14.63 -5.02 5.18
CA ASN A 16 13.34 -4.41 4.84
C ASN A 16 13.47 -3.18 3.91
N ASN A 17 13.55 -3.41 2.59
CA ASN A 17 13.11 -2.46 1.59
C ASN A 17 11.66 -2.85 1.25
N VAL A 18 10.73 -2.43 2.09
CA VAL A 18 9.30 -2.57 1.83
C VAL A 18 8.98 -1.69 0.61
N SER A 19 8.57 -2.29 -0.50
CA SER A 19 8.15 -1.53 -1.70
C SER A 19 6.93 -0.64 -1.39
N VAL A 20 6.78 0.47 -2.12
CA VAL A 20 5.66 1.40 -1.99
C VAL A 20 4.30 0.69 -1.96
N GLU A 21 4.07 -0.25 -2.86
CA GLU A 21 2.81 -1.01 -2.95
C GLU A 21 2.52 -1.80 -1.67
N GLN A 22 3.54 -2.44 -1.09
CA GLN A 22 3.40 -3.22 0.14
C GLN A 22 3.13 -2.31 1.34
N ALA A 23 3.78 -1.15 1.39
CA ALA A 23 3.51 -0.14 2.42
C ALA A 23 2.06 0.36 2.32
N VAL A 24 1.59 0.72 1.12
CA VAL A 24 0.21 1.18 0.91
C VAL A 24 -0.80 0.10 1.29
N LYS A 25 -0.58 -1.16 0.86
CA LYS A 25 -1.43 -2.30 1.25
C LYS A 25 -1.45 -2.52 2.76
N GLY A 26 -0.29 -2.43 3.42
CA GLY A 26 -0.17 -2.59 4.86
C GLY A 26 -0.91 -1.49 5.64
N ILE A 27 -0.84 -0.24 5.18
CA ILE A 27 -1.58 0.86 5.81
C ILE A 27 -3.09 0.71 5.58
N PHE A 28 -3.53 0.31 4.38
CA PHE A 28 -4.94 0.05 4.12
C PHE A 28 -5.50 -1.05 5.00
N ASN A 29 -4.74 -2.15 5.18
CA ASN A 29 -5.15 -3.20 6.09
C ASN A 29 -5.27 -2.71 7.54
N LYS A 30 -4.31 -1.90 8.01
CA LYS A 30 -4.33 -1.38 9.38
C LYS A 30 -5.47 -0.39 9.66
N VAL A 31 -5.79 0.48 8.69
CA VAL A 31 -6.76 1.58 8.89
C VAL A 31 -8.17 1.18 8.47
N LEU A 32 -8.31 0.47 7.35
CA LEU A 32 -9.61 0.14 6.75
C LEU A 32 -10.05 -1.31 7.00
N ASP A 33 -9.21 -2.13 7.64
CA ASP A 33 -9.43 -3.57 7.86
C ASP A 33 -9.70 -4.36 6.56
N ILE A 34 -9.08 -3.93 5.45
CA ILE A 34 -9.18 -4.60 4.14
C ILE A 34 -7.97 -5.47 3.83
N ARG A 35 -8.16 -6.62 3.19
CA ARG A 35 -7.06 -7.49 2.79
C ARG A 35 -6.47 -7.07 1.43
N PRO A 36 -5.18 -7.38 1.16
CA PRO A 36 -4.54 -7.04 -0.11
C PRO A 36 -5.25 -7.51 -1.38
N ASP A 37 -5.99 -8.62 -1.32
CA ASP A 37 -6.79 -9.21 -2.40
C ASP A 37 -8.14 -8.50 -2.64
N GLU A 38 -8.62 -7.74 -1.66
CA GLU A 38 -9.87 -6.97 -1.74
C GLU A 38 -9.67 -5.60 -2.38
N ILE A 39 -8.41 -5.17 -2.51
CA ILE A 39 -8.04 -3.89 -3.11
C ILE A 39 -8.32 -3.92 -4.61
N LYS A 40 -9.22 -3.02 -5.04
CA LYS A 40 -9.49 -2.74 -6.45
C LYS A 40 -8.54 -1.62 -6.92
N PRO A 41 -7.47 -1.92 -7.68
CA PRO A 41 -6.35 -1.00 -7.88
C PRO A 41 -6.73 0.36 -8.47
N ASP A 42 -7.73 0.37 -9.36
CA ASP A 42 -8.19 1.54 -10.10
C ASP A 42 -9.50 2.15 -9.56
N ALA A 43 -10.09 1.55 -8.52
CA ALA A 43 -11.30 2.08 -7.92
C ALA A 43 -10.99 3.17 -6.91
N LYS A 44 -11.79 4.23 -6.89
CA LYS A 44 -11.66 5.31 -5.89
C LYS A 44 -11.98 4.78 -4.50
N LEU A 45 -11.20 5.18 -3.50
CA LEU A 45 -11.36 4.67 -2.14
C LEU A 45 -12.73 4.98 -1.53
N ASP A 46 -13.25 6.19 -1.75
CA ASP A 46 -14.59 6.58 -1.27
C ASP A 46 -15.71 5.75 -1.91
N GLN A 47 -15.58 5.39 -3.18
CA GLN A 47 -16.56 4.58 -3.90
C GLN A 47 -16.44 3.08 -3.59
N ALA A 48 -15.22 2.59 -3.37
CA ALA A 48 -14.95 1.16 -3.20
C ALA A 48 -15.07 0.69 -1.74
N PHE A 49 -14.62 1.51 -0.80
CA PHE A 49 -14.49 1.16 0.62
C PHE A 49 -15.18 2.15 1.55
N GLY A 50 -15.81 3.20 1.02
CA GLY A 50 -16.52 4.18 1.83
C GLY A 50 -15.61 5.10 2.63
N VAL A 51 -14.35 5.24 2.22
CA VAL A 51 -13.32 5.97 2.99
C VAL A 51 -13.74 7.41 3.29
N ASP A 52 -13.67 7.79 4.56
CA ASP A 52 -13.97 9.13 5.06
C ASP A 52 -12.70 10.00 5.22
N SER A 53 -12.90 11.23 5.69
CA SER A 53 -11.79 12.19 5.86
C SER A 53 -10.86 11.82 7.02
N THR A 54 -11.37 11.18 8.07
CA THR A 54 -10.61 10.77 9.25
C THR A 54 -9.66 9.63 8.88
N GLU A 55 -10.19 8.61 8.20
CA GLU A 55 -9.39 7.48 7.69
C GLU A 55 -8.32 7.97 6.70
N MET A 56 -8.63 8.97 5.86
CA MET A 56 -7.65 9.53 4.94
C MET A 56 -6.49 10.25 5.66
N VAL A 57 -6.76 10.89 6.80
CA VAL A 57 -5.72 11.49 7.65
C VAL A 57 -4.83 10.39 8.23
N GLU A 58 -5.41 9.31 8.74
CA GLU A 58 -4.65 8.18 9.30
C GLU A 58 -3.78 7.47 8.26
N ILE A 59 -4.32 7.22 7.06
CA ILE A 59 -3.57 6.66 5.94
C ILE A 59 -2.40 7.56 5.57
N SER A 60 -2.62 8.87 5.46
CA SER A 60 -1.57 9.84 5.10
C SER A 60 -0.46 9.90 6.15
N VAL A 61 -0.82 9.91 7.43
CA VAL A 61 0.14 9.88 8.55
C VAL A 61 0.89 8.54 8.60
N GLY A 62 0.20 7.43 8.36
CA GLY A 62 0.77 6.08 8.32
C GLY A 62 1.81 5.96 7.21
N LEU A 63 1.48 6.37 5.98
CA LEU A 63 2.39 6.34 4.84
C LEU A 63 3.60 7.25 5.03
N LYS A 64 3.39 8.46 5.56
CA LYS A 64 4.48 9.39 5.90
C LYS A 64 5.48 8.76 6.87
N LYS A 65 5.00 8.07 7.91
CA LYS A 65 5.84 7.40 8.90
C LYS A 65 6.53 6.15 8.34
N GLU A 66 5.78 5.31 7.64
CA GLU A 66 6.27 4.03 7.11
C GLU A 66 7.34 4.23 6.02
N LEU A 67 7.14 5.19 5.12
CA LEU A 67 8.01 5.44 3.98
C LEU A 67 9.00 6.59 4.18
N GLY A 68 8.93 7.29 5.32
CA GLY A 68 9.77 8.46 5.60
C GLY A 68 9.56 9.63 4.60
N VAL A 69 8.37 9.72 3.99
CA VAL A 69 8.06 10.64 2.89
C VAL A 69 7.21 11.82 3.37
N SER A 70 7.47 13.02 2.84
CA SER A 70 6.62 14.19 3.13
C SER A 70 5.37 14.19 2.23
N ILE A 71 4.20 14.09 2.86
CA ILE A 71 2.88 14.15 2.22
C ILE A 71 2.17 15.39 2.76
N ALA A 72 1.68 16.25 1.87
CA ALA A 72 0.91 17.45 2.26
C ALA A 72 -0.57 17.12 2.52
N ASP A 73 -1.25 17.96 3.32
CA ASP A 73 -2.62 17.72 3.84
C ASP A 73 -3.71 17.48 2.77
N ASN A 74 -3.48 17.87 1.51
CA ASN A 74 -4.44 17.72 0.41
C ASN A 74 -3.88 16.90 -0.77
N GLU A 75 -2.76 16.22 -0.54
CA GLU A 75 -2.05 15.48 -1.58
C GLU A 75 -2.67 14.11 -1.81
N LEU A 76 -3.09 13.43 -0.74
CA LEU A 76 -3.91 12.23 -0.83
C LEU A 76 -5.37 12.59 -0.59
N LYS A 77 -6.26 12.00 -1.38
CA LYS A 77 -7.70 12.27 -1.33
C LYS A 77 -8.45 10.96 -1.41
N LYS A 78 -9.62 10.90 -0.77
CA LYS A 78 -10.52 9.75 -0.85
C LYS A 78 -11.01 9.42 -2.27
N THR A 79 -10.93 10.39 -3.19
CA THR A 79 -11.24 10.20 -4.62
C THR A 79 -10.09 9.61 -5.43
N HIS A 80 -8.92 9.38 -4.83
CA HIS A 80 -7.82 8.65 -5.46
C HIS A 80 -8.06 7.15 -5.38
N SER A 81 -7.48 6.43 -6.32
CA SER A 81 -7.37 4.97 -6.30
C SER A 81 -6.07 4.52 -5.59
N PHE A 82 -5.95 3.22 -5.36
CA PHE A 82 -4.70 2.63 -4.86
C PHE A 82 -3.53 2.97 -5.81
N ASN A 83 -3.73 2.82 -7.12
CA ASN A 83 -2.72 3.12 -8.12
C ASN A 83 -2.31 4.61 -8.09
N ASP A 84 -3.28 5.53 -7.96
CA ASP A 84 -2.97 6.97 -7.86
C ASP A 84 -2.07 7.27 -6.65
N ILE A 85 -2.38 6.70 -5.49
CA ILE A 85 -1.59 6.88 -4.26
C ILE A 85 -0.17 6.33 -4.46
N VAL A 86 -0.03 5.13 -5.03
CA VAL A 86 1.29 4.54 -5.33
C VAL A 86 2.09 5.44 -6.28
N GLN A 87 1.46 5.98 -7.33
CA GLN A 87 2.13 6.88 -8.28
C GLN A 87 2.58 8.18 -7.62
N ILE A 88 1.73 8.80 -6.79
CA ILE A 88 2.08 10.01 -6.03
C ILE A 88 3.31 9.76 -5.14
N LEU A 89 3.36 8.62 -4.45
CA LEU A 89 4.47 8.26 -3.57
C LEU A 89 5.76 7.97 -4.36
N LYS A 90 5.66 7.27 -5.49
CA LYS A 90 6.82 7.02 -6.38
C LYS A 90 7.38 8.31 -6.97
N ALA A 91 6.53 9.27 -7.33
CA ALA A 91 6.95 10.57 -7.81
C ALA A 91 7.78 11.37 -6.77
N LYS A 92 7.68 11.01 -5.49
CA LYS A 92 8.48 11.59 -4.39
C LYS A 92 9.81 10.86 -4.15
N GLY A 93 10.15 9.86 -4.96
CA GLY A 93 11.42 9.14 -4.88
C GLY A 93 11.41 7.93 -3.94
N VAL A 94 10.25 7.50 -3.46
CA VAL A 94 10.10 6.24 -2.72
C VAL A 94 10.13 5.07 -3.72
N LYS A 95 10.90 4.02 -3.43
CA LYS A 95 11.12 2.85 -4.29
C LYS A 95 10.37 1.62 -3.79
#